data_AF-A0A2U1L4A8-F1
#
_entry.id   AF-A0A2U1L4A8-F1
#
_cell.length_a   1.000
_cell.length_b   1.000
_cell.length_c   1.000
_cell.angle_alpha   90.00
_cell.angle_beta   90.00
_cell.angle_gamma   90.00
#
_symmetry.space_group_name_H-M   'P 1'
#
loop_
_entity.id
_entity.type
_entity.pdbx_description
1 polymer ?
#
loop_
_entity_poly.entity_id
_entity_poly.type
_entity_poly.pdbx_seq_one_letter_code
_entity_poly.pdbx_strand_id
1 'polypeptide(L)'
;MNYYAHIQSDLRLSDDEKKNVALFWIEELMRSRGRSLRQLPEMPFPDDRYISQFGNRLIYDETHYNPEELECEYARLFVLDRRAYAIKRKIVETVPGNAFPR
;
A
#
# COMPACT_ATOMS: atom_id res chain seq x y z
N MET A 1 -5.93 14.12 8.01
CA MET A 1 -5.27 13.49 6.84
C MET A 1 -5.59 12.01 6.90
N ASN A 2 -6.09 11.43 5.82
CA ASN A 2 -6.71 10.10 5.80
C ASN A 2 -5.67 9.07 5.37
N TYR A 3 -5.10 8.33 6.33
CA TYR A 3 -4.00 7.36 6.12
C TYR A 3 -4.36 6.32 5.04
N TYR A 4 -5.63 5.91 4.99
CA TYR A 4 -6.17 5.01 3.97
C TYR A 4 -6.06 5.55 2.54
N ALA A 5 -6.20 6.87 2.34
CA ALA A 5 -6.09 7.46 1.00
C ALA A 5 -4.64 7.46 0.48
N HIS A 6 -3.66 7.52 1.38
CA HIS A 6 -2.23 7.48 1.04
C HIS A 6 -1.79 6.06 0.65
N ILE A 7 -2.23 5.04 1.38
CA ILE A 7 -1.98 3.64 1.03
C ILE A 7 -2.64 3.30 -0.32
N GLN A 8 -3.85 3.82 -0.57
CA GLN A 8 -4.54 3.61 -1.85
C GLN A 8 -3.89 4.34 -3.04
N SER A 9 -3.17 5.43 -2.82
CA SER A 9 -2.41 6.11 -3.87
C SER A 9 -1.08 5.41 -4.19
N ASP A 10 -0.44 4.80 -3.18
CA ASP A 10 0.85 4.12 -3.36
C ASP A 10 0.71 2.71 -3.95
N LEU A 11 -0.44 2.05 -3.76
CA LEU A 11 -0.69 0.69 -4.26
C LEU A 11 -1.34 0.67 -5.66
N ARG A 12 -0.85 1.48 -6.60
CA ARG A 12 -1.37 1.52 -7.98
C ARG A 12 -0.22 1.38 -8.97
N LEU A 13 -0.39 0.47 -9.93
CA LEU A 13 0.54 0.38 -11.06
C LEU A 13 0.48 1.68 -11.88
N SER A 14 1.65 2.21 -12.22
CA SER A 14 1.76 3.27 -13.20
C SER A 14 1.33 2.78 -14.59
N ASP A 15 1.01 3.69 -15.50
CA ASP A 15 0.59 3.28 -16.85
C ASP A 15 1.71 2.55 -17.61
N ASP A 16 2.97 2.86 -17.33
CA ASP A 16 4.10 2.13 -17.92
C ASP A 16 4.27 0.74 -17.31
N GLU A 17 3.98 0.57 -16.02
CA GLU A 17 3.99 -0.74 -15.37
C GLU A 17 2.86 -1.62 -15.90
N LYS A 18 1.65 -1.05 -16.09
CA LYS A 18 0.53 -1.75 -16.74
C LYS A 18 0.87 -2.18 -18.17
N LYS A 19 1.50 -1.29 -18.96
CA LYS A 19 1.94 -1.61 -20.32
C LYS A 19 2.94 -2.77 -20.32
N ASN A 20 3.94 -2.73 -19.44
CA ASN A 20 4.94 -3.79 -19.35
C ASN A 20 4.31 -5.14 -18.95
N VAL A 21 3.40 -5.13 -17.98
CA VAL A 21 2.64 -6.33 -17.58
C VAL A 21 1.83 -6.87 -18.75
N ALA A 22 1.12 -6.00 -19.49
CA ALA A 22 0.35 -6.41 -20.66
C ALA A 22 1.24 -7.00 -21.76
N LEU A 23 2.36 -6.35 -22.08
CA LEU A 23 3.34 -6.81 -23.07
C LEU A 23 3.95 -8.16 -22.70
N PHE A 24 4.22 -8.40 -21.41
CA PHE A 24 4.67 -9.71 -20.94
C PHE A 24 3.65 -10.82 -21.25
N TRP A 25 2.38 -10.60 -20.91
CA TRP A 25 1.33 -11.58 -21.21
C TRP A 25 1.13 -11.81 -22.71
N ILE A 26 1.28 -10.75 -23.52
CA ILE A 26 1.25 -10.86 -24.98
C ILE A 26 2.44 -11.69 -25.48
N GLU A 27 3.66 -11.46 -24.98
CA GLU A 27 4.84 -12.27 -25.33
C GLU A 27 4.59 -13.73 -25.01
N GLU A 28 4.05 -14.04 -23.84
CA GLU A 28 3.82 -15.42 -23.42
C GLU A 28 2.79 -16.12 -24.31
N LEU A 29 1.73 -15.40 -24.69
CA LEU A 29 0.75 -15.89 -25.67
C LEU A 29 1.36 -16.08 -27.07
N MET A 30 2.26 -15.20 -27.49
CA MET A 30 2.94 -15.35 -28.78
C MET A 30 3.91 -16.53 -28.76
N ARG A 31 4.64 -16.71 -27.66
CA ARG A 31 5.55 -17.84 -27.44
C ARG A 31 4.82 -19.17 -27.47
N SER A 32 3.62 -19.24 -26.90
CA SER A 32 2.78 -20.45 -26.97
C SER A 32 2.41 -20.82 -28.42
N ARG A 33 2.55 -19.89 -29.37
CA ARG A 33 2.31 -20.07 -30.81
C ARG A 33 3.61 -20.08 -31.63
N GLY A 34 4.77 -20.21 -30.99
CA GLY A 34 6.08 -20.23 -31.64
C GLY A 34 6.51 -18.88 -32.23
N ARG A 35 5.94 -17.78 -31.75
CA ARG A 35 6.27 -16.41 -32.16
C ARG A 35 6.82 -15.60 -30.99
N SER A 36 7.25 -14.38 -31.26
CA SER A 36 7.69 -13.42 -30.23
C SER A 36 7.33 -12.00 -30.66
N LEU A 37 7.06 -11.13 -29.69
CA LEU A 37 6.95 -9.68 -29.85
C LEU A 37 8.18 -9.09 -30.54
N ARG A 38 9.36 -9.71 -30.43
CA ARG A 38 10.57 -9.27 -31.16
C ARG A 38 10.38 -9.27 -32.68
N GLN A 39 9.40 -10.01 -33.19
CA GLN A 39 9.06 -10.06 -34.62
C GLN A 39 8.12 -8.92 -35.05
N LEU A 40 7.62 -8.12 -34.09
CA LEU A 40 6.72 -6.99 -34.31
C LEU A 40 7.42 -5.68 -33.92
N PRO A 41 8.15 -5.01 -34.84
CA PRO A 41 8.96 -3.84 -34.51
C PRO A 41 8.16 -2.62 -34.06
N GLU A 42 6.85 -2.59 -34.32
CA GLU A 42 5.96 -1.51 -33.84
C GLU A 42 5.60 -1.65 -32.36
N MET A 43 5.78 -2.83 -31.75
CA MET A 43 5.51 -3.04 -30.34
C MET A 43 6.82 -3.12 -29.53
N PRO A 44 6.96 -2.31 -28.46
CA PRO A 44 8.11 -2.39 -27.58
C PRO A 44 8.11 -3.73 -26.83
N PHE A 45 9.30 -4.25 -26.54
CA PHE A 45 9.45 -5.45 -25.73
C PHE A 45 9.28 -5.10 -24.24
N PRO A 46 8.67 -5.97 -23.42
CA PRO A 46 8.57 -5.73 -21.98
C PRO A 46 9.96 -5.67 -21.34
N ASP A 47 10.09 -4.84 -20.32
CA ASP A 47 11.32 -4.65 -19.56
C ASP A 47 11.70 -5.93 -18.79
N ASP A 48 13.00 -6.27 -18.71
CA ASP A 48 13.48 -7.59 -18.27
C ASP A 48 13.10 -7.95 -16.83
N ARG A 49 12.87 -6.94 -15.99
CA ARG A 49 12.35 -7.09 -14.62
C ARG A 49 10.96 -7.77 -14.59
N TYR A 50 10.12 -7.53 -15.60
CA TYR A 50 8.81 -8.18 -15.74
C TYR A 50 8.90 -9.56 -16.38
N ILE A 51 10.06 -9.96 -16.90
CA ILE A 51 10.27 -11.29 -17.46
C ILE A 51 10.78 -12.25 -16.38
N SER A 52 11.57 -11.73 -15.43
CA SER A 52 12.26 -12.50 -14.40
C SER A 52 11.51 -12.55 -13.05
N GLN A 53 10.81 -11.49 -12.67
CA GLN A 53 10.07 -11.39 -11.42
C GLN A 53 8.56 -11.35 -11.68
N PHE A 54 7.97 -12.46 -12.11
CA PHE A 54 6.51 -12.52 -12.20
C PHE A 54 5.90 -13.01 -10.88
N GLY A 55 5.65 -12.05 -9.98
CA GLY A 55 4.66 -12.17 -8.94
C GLY A 55 3.87 -10.86 -8.87
N ASN A 56 2.72 -10.85 -8.19
CA ASN A 56 1.88 -9.66 -8.13
C ASN A 56 2.61 -8.57 -7.32
N ARG A 57 3.20 -7.60 -8.02
CA ARG A 57 3.93 -6.50 -7.40
C ARG A 57 3.11 -5.75 -6.36
N LEU A 58 1.80 -5.65 -6.54
CA LEU A 58 0.92 -5.03 -5.54
C LEU A 58 0.89 -5.83 -4.23
N ILE A 59 0.99 -7.16 -4.30
CA ILE A 59 1.08 -8.01 -3.11
C ILE A 59 2.45 -7.83 -2.45
N TYR A 60 3.52 -7.74 -3.22
CA TYR A 60 4.84 -7.46 -2.65
C TYR A 60 4.88 -6.09 -1.99
N ASP A 61 4.40 -5.04 -2.65
CA ASP A 61 4.36 -3.68 -2.11
C ASP A 61 3.46 -3.59 -0.86
N GLU A 62 2.36 -4.35 -0.80
CA GLU A 62 1.48 -4.43 0.39
C GLU A 62 2.13 -5.20 1.55
N THR A 63 2.89 -6.26 1.26
CA THR A 63 3.49 -7.13 2.27
C THR A 63 4.89 -6.68 2.70
N HIS A 64 5.51 -5.74 1.98
CA HIS A 64 6.83 -5.20 2.28
C HIS A 64 6.78 -4.06 3.31
N TYR A 65 6.08 -4.28 4.44
CA TYR A 65 6.09 -3.33 5.54
C TYR A 65 7.28 -3.60 6.48
N ASN A 66 7.84 -2.53 7.07
CA ASN A 66 8.92 -2.65 8.05
C ASN A 66 8.30 -2.93 9.44
N PRO A 67 8.50 -4.14 10.01
CA PRO A 67 7.90 -4.50 11.29
C PRO A 67 8.41 -3.64 12.45
N GLU A 68 9.69 -3.23 12.44
CA GLU A 68 10.27 -2.40 13.51
C GLU A 68 9.67 -0.99 13.51
N GLU A 69 9.47 -0.42 12.31
CA GLU A 69 8.84 0.89 12.16
C GLU A 69 7.38 0.85 12.63
N LEU A 70 6.66 -0.21 12.26
CA LEU A 70 5.27 -0.42 12.66
C LEU A 70 5.12 -0.59 14.18
N GLU A 71 6.03 -1.33 14.82
CA GLU A 71 6.05 -1.47 16.29
C GLU A 71 6.33 -0.14 16.99
N CYS A 72 7.26 0.66 16.48
CA CYS A 72 7.55 2.00 17.02
C CYS A 72 6.34 2.93 16.91
N GLU A 73 5.66 2.93 15.77
CA GLU A 73 4.47 3.73 15.50
C GLU A 73 3.31 3.31 16.42
N TYR A 74 3.09 2.00 16.56
CA TYR A 74 2.12 1.44 17.49
C TYR A 74 2.39 1.85 18.94
N ALA A 75 3.63 1.69 19.42
CA ALA A 75 3.99 2.08 20.78
C ALA A 75 3.73 3.56 21.05
N ARG A 76 4.05 4.42 20.07
CA ARG A 76 3.79 5.86 20.14
C ARG A 76 2.30 6.17 20.25
N LEU A 77 1.49 5.57 19.38
CA LEU A 77 0.03 5.76 19.38
C LEU A 77 -0.61 5.25 20.67
N PHE A 78 -0.20 4.06 21.14
CA PHE A 78 -0.71 3.47 22.38
C PHE A 78 -0.47 4.38 23.59
N VAL A 79 0.72 4.99 23.68
CA VAL A 79 1.03 5.95 24.76
C VAL A 79 0.16 7.20 24.65
N LEU A 80 -0.09 7.70 23.43
CA LEU A 80 -0.95 8.87 23.20
C LEU A 80 -2.41 8.58 23.58
N ASP A 81 -2.95 7.43 23.18
CA ASP A 81 -4.31 7.01 23.52
C ASP A 81 -4.47 6.81 25.03
N ARG A 82 -3.48 6.17 25.67
CA ARG A 82 -3.48 6.00 27.13
C ARG A 82 -3.46 7.35 27.85
N ARG A 83 -2.67 8.31 27.36
CA ARG A 83 -2.62 9.67 27.90
C ARG A 83 -3.95 10.40 27.71
N ALA A 84 -4.54 10.34 26.51
CA ALA A 84 -5.84 10.94 26.23
C ALA A 84 -6.93 10.36 27.14
N TYR A 85 -6.94 9.04 27.35
CA TYR A 85 -7.87 8.36 28.25
C TYR A 85 -7.68 8.79 29.70
N ALA A 86 -6.44 8.89 30.17
CA ALA A 86 -6.13 9.36 31.52
C ALA A 86 -6.61 10.81 31.75
N ILE A 87 -6.43 11.69 30.76
CA ILE A 87 -6.92 13.07 30.79
C ILE A 87 -8.46 13.08 30.83
N LYS A 88 -9.12 12.34 29.93
CA LYS A 88 -10.58 12.23 29.88
C LYS A 88 -11.15 11.77 31.21
N ARG A 89 -10.55 10.75 31.82
CA ARG A 89 -10.97 10.22 33.13
C ARG A 89 -10.81 11.29 34.22
N LYS A 90 -9.66 11.96 34.27
CA LYS A 90 -9.39 13.00 35.26
C LYS A 90 -10.40 14.14 35.17
N ILE A 91 -10.77 14.57 33.96
CA ILE A 91 -11.80 15.60 33.75
C ILE A 91 -13.15 15.14 34.32
N VAL A 92 -13.58 13.91 34.01
CA VAL A 92 -14.83 13.35 34.53
C VAL A 92 -14.84 13.28 36.07
N GLU A 93 -13.70 12.96 36.69
CA GLU A 93 -13.57 12.89 38.15
C GLU A 93 -13.56 14.28 38.81
N THR A 94 -12.97 15.29 38.16
CA THR A 94 -12.84 16.65 38.72
C THR A 94 -14.02 17.57 38.41
N VAL A 95 -14.92 17.20 37.51
CA VAL A 95 -16.15 17.96 37.24
C VAL A 95 -17.25 17.45 38.17
N PRO A 96 -17.62 18.18 39.24
CA PRO A 96 -18.75 17.79 40.08
C PRO A 96 -20.03 17.82 39.25
N GLY A 97 -20.89 16.80 39.40
CA GLY A 97 -22.14 16.60 38.64
C GLY A 97 -23.21 17.69 38.74
N ASN A 98 -22.88 18.86 39.30
CA ASN A 98 -23.77 20.00 39.53
C ASN A 98 -23.29 21.30 38.84
N ALA A 99 -22.33 21.24 37.91
CA ALA A 99 -21.83 22.43 37.20
C ALA A 99 -22.70 22.88 36.02
N PHE A 100 -23.84 22.23 35.76
CA PHE A 100 -24.83 22.70 34.79
C PHE A 100 -26.08 23.19 35.53
N PRO A 101 -26.39 24.51 35.52
CA PRO A 101 -27.65 25.02 36.04
C PRO A 101 -28.80 24.44 35.21
N ARG A 102 -29.90 24.09 35.90
CA ARG A 102 -31.16 23.61 35.28
C ARG A 102 -31.79 24.66 34.38
#